data_AF-A0A2Z4Y7M5-F1
#
_entry.id   AF-A0A2Z4Y7M5-F1
#
_cell.length_a   1.000
_cell.length_b   1.000
_cell.length_c   1.000
_cell.angle_alpha   90.00
_cell.angle_beta   90.00
_cell.angle_gamma   90.00
#
_symmetry.space_group_name_H-M   'P 1'
#
loop_
_entity.id
_entity.type
_entity.pdbx_description
1 polymer ?
#
loop_
_entity_poly.entity_id
_entity_poly.type
_entity_poly.pdbx_seq_one_letter_code
_entity_poly.pdbx_strand_id
1 'polypeptide(L)'
;MLSNFSYLIEGVLAGCAHPASFGQTHESLCELHANGIRAIVSLDEEGLPLHLLAEYGFQYLHLPMPDFGVPTLEQACNFVRFVRRQRAQGNPVVVHCRAGFGRTGTMLAVFLVSEGVSPEDAIRRVRQLRPGSIETSEQEAFIHQFASHLPTLDLGDTTSTQQE
;
A
#
# COMPACT_ATOMS: atom_id res chain seq x y z
N MET A 1 -12.79 15.02 -2.95
CA MET A 1 -11.55 15.30 -2.17
C MET A 1 -10.99 14.02 -1.56
N LEU A 2 -9.69 13.78 -1.78
CA LEU A 2 -8.94 12.70 -1.15
C LEU A 2 -8.99 12.80 0.38
N SER A 3 -9.37 11.70 1.01
CA SER A 3 -9.42 11.59 2.47
C SER A 3 -8.28 10.72 2.99
N ASN A 4 -7.71 11.11 4.13
CA ASN A 4 -6.64 10.37 4.81
C ASN A 4 -5.42 10.08 3.91
N PHE A 5 -5.13 10.94 2.94
CA PHE A 5 -3.99 10.80 2.05
C PHE A 5 -2.70 11.28 2.73
N SER A 6 -1.65 10.45 2.73
CA SER A 6 -0.29 10.89 3.06
C SER A 6 0.76 9.92 2.54
N TYR A 7 1.92 10.44 2.15
CA TYR A 7 3.09 9.62 1.86
C TYR A 7 3.66 9.01 3.15
N LEU A 8 3.93 7.70 3.11
CA LEU A 8 4.80 7.03 4.08
C LEU A 8 6.27 7.22 3.71
N ILE A 9 6.55 7.08 2.41
CA ILE A 9 7.85 7.29 1.79
C ILE A 9 7.61 8.23 0.60
N GLU A 10 8.14 9.45 0.70
CA GLU A 10 7.90 10.52 -0.27
C GLU A 10 8.25 10.07 -1.69
N GLY A 11 7.33 10.28 -2.63
CA GLY A 11 7.50 9.88 -4.03
C GLY A 11 7.57 8.37 -4.29
N VAL A 12 7.26 7.53 -3.30
CA VAL A 12 7.32 6.06 -3.45
C VAL A 12 6.02 5.40 -3.04
N LEU A 13 5.58 5.60 -1.80
CA LEU A 13 4.45 4.87 -1.24
C LEU A 13 3.62 5.76 -0.31
N ALA A 14 2.33 5.87 -0.62
CA ALA A 14 1.32 6.61 0.14
C ALA A 14 0.16 5.70 0.58
N GLY A 15 -0.58 6.14 1.59
CA GLY A 15 -1.87 5.55 1.97
C GLY A 15 -3.01 6.55 1.79
N CYS A 16 -4.22 6.07 1.49
CA CYS A 16 -5.43 6.89 1.54
C CYS A 16 -6.69 6.09 1.90
N ALA A 17 -7.80 6.80 2.14
CA ALA A 17 -9.13 6.21 2.14
C ALA A 17 -9.61 5.93 0.70
N HIS A 18 -10.71 5.19 0.56
CA HIS A 18 -11.21 4.76 -0.73
C HIS A 18 -11.48 5.96 -1.67
N PRO A 19 -10.82 6.05 -2.85
CA PRO A 19 -10.93 7.24 -3.72
C PRO A 19 -12.33 7.52 -4.27
N ALA A 20 -13.15 6.49 -4.47
CA ALA A 20 -14.55 6.63 -4.91
C ALA A 20 -15.55 6.89 -3.76
N SER A 21 -15.09 7.09 -2.51
CA SER A 21 -16.00 7.45 -1.42
C SER A 21 -16.77 8.73 -1.77
N PHE A 22 -18.07 8.75 -1.45
CA PHE A 22 -18.96 9.89 -1.68
C PHE A 22 -19.23 10.25 -3.15
N GLY A 23 -19.01 9.32 -4.09
CA GLY A 23 -19.43 9.48 -5.48
C GLY A 23 -18.57 10.43 -6.33
N GLN A 24 -17.40 10.85 -5.84
CA GLN A 24 -16.48 11.79 -6.51
C GLN A 24 -15.25 11.08 -7.11
N THR A 25 -15.43 9.93 -7.76
CA THR A 25 -14.32 9.09 -8.22
C THR A 25 -13.36 9.82 -9.17
N HIS A 26 -13.86 10.56 -10.16
CA HIS A 26 -13.02 11.30 -11.09
C HIS A 26 -12.15 12.37 -10.41
N GLU A 27 -12.74 13.14 -9.49
CA GLU A 27 -12.03 14.20 -8.79
C GLU A 27 -10.90 13.61 -7.94
N SER A 28 -11.17 12.54 -7.19
CA SER A 28 -10.15 11.87 -6.38
C SER A 28 -9.03 11.25 -7.23
N LEU A 29 -9.36 10.65 -8.39
CA LEU A 29 -8.35 10.11 -9.31
C LEU A 29 -7.48 11.22 -9.93
N CYS A 30 -8.10 12.34 -10.30
CA CYS A 30 -7.38 13.53 -10.77
C CYS A 30 -6.45 14.08 -9.68
N GLU A 31 -6.93 14.16 -8.44
CA GLU A 31 -6.17 14.62 -7.29
C GLU A 31 -4.98 13.68 -6.98
N LEU A 32 -5.17 12.35 -7.06
CA LEU A 32 -4.08 11.37 -6.94
C LEU A 32 -3.01 11.61 -8.00
N HIS A 33 -3.42 11.81 -9.25
CA HIS A 33 -2.51 12.06 -10.36
C HIS A 33 -1.73 13.38 -10.18
N ALA A 34 -2.41 14.42 -9.68
CA ALA A 34 -1.81 15.71 -9.35
C ALA A 34 -0.79 15.62 -8.20
N ASN A 35 -1.00 14.70 -7.25
CA ASN A 35 -0.04 14.36 -6.18
C ASN A 35 1.10 13.44 -6.64
N GLY A 36 1.22 13.18 -7.96
CA GLY A 36 2.28 12.37 -8.55
C GLY A 36 2.05 10.86 -8.50
N ILE A 37 0.93 10.39 -7.96
CA ILE A 37 0.60 8.97 -7.93
C ILE A 37 0.39 8.45 -9.35
N ARG A 38 0.95 7.27 -9.64
CA ARG A 38 0.84 6.59 -10.94
C ARG A 38 0.39 5.14 -10.82
N ALA A 39 0.34 4.61 -9.60
CA ALA A 39 -0.12 3.26 -9.34
C ALA A 39 -1.04 3.21 -8.12
N ILE A 40 -2.07 2.36 -8.16
CA ILE A 40 -3.06 2.21 -7.09
C ILE A 40 -3.14 0.75 -6.68
N VAL A 41 -3.17 0.50 -5.37
CA VAL A 41 -3.49 -0.79 -4.76
C VAL A 41 -4.79 -0.68 -3.98
N SER A 42 -5.79 -1.47 -4.35
CA SER A 42 -7.06 -1.57 -3.59
C SER A 42 -7.05 -2.81 -2.71
N LEU A 43 -7.42 -2.63 -1.44
CA LEU A 43 -7.53 -3.70 -0.45
C LEU A 43 -8.98 -4.03 -0.06
N ASP A 44 -9.91 -3.13 -0.35
CA ASP A 44 -11.33 -3.42 -0.15
C ASP A 44 -11.90 -4.36 -1.21
N GLU A 45 -13.06 -4.89 -0.89
CA GLU A 45 -13.75 -5.90 -1.66
C GLU A 45 -14.24 -5.36 -3.02
N GLU A 46 -14.55 -4.06 -3.09
CA GLU A 46 -15.11 -3.42 -4.27
C GLU A 46 -14.06 -3.06 -5.34
N GLY A 47 -12.88 -2.60 -4.91
CA GLY A 47 -11.86 -2.06 -5.82
C GLY A 47 -12.31 -0.78 -6.51
N LEU A 48 -11.65 -0.43 -7.62
CA LEU A 48 -11.94 0.76 -8.42
C LEU A 48 -12.38 0.39 -9.85
N PRO A 49 -13.21 1.24 -10.50
CA PRO A 49 -13.66 1.00 -11.86
C PRO A 49 -12.49 1.02 -12.85
N LEU A 50 -12.20 -0.15 -13.44
CA LEU A 50 -11.04 -0.35 -14.32
C LEU A 50 -10.98 0.60 -15.53
N HIS A 51 -12.14 0.97 -16.08
CA HIS A 51 -12.21 1.89 -17.22
C HIS A 51 -11.69 3.29 -16.86
N LEU A 52 -11.98 3.79 -15.65
CA LEU A 52 -11.44 5.07 -15.19
C LEU A 52 -9.94 4.95 -14.92
N LEU A 53 -9.50 3.87 -14.30
CA LEU A 53 -8.07 3.66 -14.07
C LEU A 53 -7.27 3.69 -15.38
N ALA A 54 -7.80 3.05 -16.43
CA ALA A 54 -7.22 3.07 -17.76
C ALA A 54 -7.23 4.47 -18.40
N GLU A 55 -8.31 5.24 -18.25
CA GLU A 55 -8.43 6.62 -18.75
C GLU A 55 -7.35 7.53 -18.16
N TYR A 56 -7.06 7.42 -16.86
CA TYR A 56 -6.00 8.18 -16.18
C TYR A 56 -4.61 7.53 -16.28
N GLY A 57 -4.49 6.35 -16.88
CA GLY A 57 -3.22 5.64 -17.06
C GLY A 57 -2.62 5.04 -15.78
N PHE A 58 -3.44 4.75 -14.76
CA PHE A 58 -2.95 4.14 -13.52
C PHE A 58 -2.55 2.68 -13.71
N GLN A 59 -1.40 2.32 -13.16
CA GLN A 59 -1.09 0.92 -12.90
C GLN A 59 -1.91 0.43 -11.70
N TYR A 60 -2.42 -0.79 -11.75
CA TYR A 60 -3.40 -1.24 -10.77
C TYR A 60 -3.13 -2.65 -10.25
N LEU A 61 -3.34 -2.82 -8.95
CA LEU A 61 -3.35 -4.12 -8.27
C LEU A 61 -4.53 -4.17 -7.30
N HIS A 62 -5.33 -5.23 -7.37
CA HIS A 62 -6.44 -5.46 -6.45
C HIS A 62 -6.15 -6.68 -5.57
N LEU A 63 -6.08 -6.47 -4.26
CA LEU A 63 -5.82 -7.50 -3.24
C LEU A 63 -6.97 -7.49 -2.22
N PRO A 64 -8.18 -7.93 -2.60
CA PRO A 64 -9.34 -7.83 -1.73
C PRO A 64 -9.12 -8.62 -0.43
N MET A 65 -9.45 -7.99 0.70
CA MET A 65 -9.43 -8.62 2.01
C MET A 65 -10.61 -8.12 2.86
N PRO A 66 -11.22 -8.99 3.69
CA PRO A 66 -12.37 -8.62 4.53
C PRO A 66 -12.09 -7.42 5.41
N ASP A 67 -13.13 -6.64 5.72
CA ASP A 67 -13.00 -5.53 6.66
C ASP A 67 -12.48 -5.99 8.04
N PHE A 68 -11.62 -5.19 8.66
CA PHE A 68 -10.83 -5.55 9.85
C PHE A 68 -9.94 -6.80 9.73
N GLY A 69 -9.88 -7.43 8.56
CA GLY A 69 -9.04 -8.59 8.30
C GLY A 69 -7.55 -8.26 8.15
N VAL A 70 -6.80 -9.31 7.85
CA VAL A 70 -5.38 -9.26 7.51
C VAL A 70 -5.16 -9.82 6.10
N PRO A 71 -4.12 -9.38 5.37
CA PRO A 71 -3.73 -10.01 4.12
C PRO A 71 -3.28 -11.46 4.34
N THR A 72 -3.26 -12.26 3.27
CA THR A 72 -2.45 -13.48 3.25
C THR A 72 -0.97 -13.15 3.04
N LEU A 73 -0.07 -14.08 3.36
CA LEU A 73 1.37 -13.92 3.05
C LEU A 73 1.59 -13.70 1.54
N GLU A 74 0.83 -14.39 0.68
CA GLU A 74 0.92 -14.21 -0.76
C GLU A 74 0.47 -12.81 -1.21
N GLN A 75 -0.63 -12.29 -0.65
CA GLN A 75 -1.08 -10.92 -0.92
C GLN A 75 -0.03 -9.89 -0.48
N ALA A 76 0.58 -10.09 0.69
CA ALA A 76 1.69 -9.25 1.16
C ALA A 76 2.90 -9.30 0.22
N CYS A 77 3.27 -10.49 -0.27
CA CYS A 77 4.36 -10.64 -1.25
C CYS A 77 4.05 -9.93 -2.58
N ASN A 78 2.83 -10.13 -3.11
CA ASN A 78 2.40 -9.52 -4.36
C ASN A 78 2.37 -7.99 -4.25
N PHE A 79 1.94 -7.45 -3.12
CA PHE A 79 2.02 -6.03 -2.83
C PHE A 79 3.46 -5.52 -2.84
N VAL A 80 4.38 -6.16 -2.10
CA VAL A 80 5.79 -5.73 -2.04
C VAL A 80 6.42 -5.76 -3.43
N ARG A 81 6.24 -6.86 -4.18
CA ARG A 81 6.72 -6.99 -5.58
C ARG A 81 6.18 -5.87 -6.46
N PHE A 82 4.88 -5.57 -6.36
CA PHE A 82 4.26 -4.51 -7.13
C PHE A 82 4.86 -3.15 -6.78
N VAL A 83 4.94 -2.79 -5.49
CA VAL A 83 5.52 -1.51 -5.07
C VAL A 83 6.97 -1.38 -5.51
N ARG A 84 7.79 -2.43 -5.39
CA ARG A 84 9.19 -2.43 -5.88
C ARG A 84 9.28 -2.21 -7.38
N ARG A 85 8.46 -2.91 -8.17
CA ARG A 85 8.41 -2.74 -9.63
C ARG A 85 7.99 -1.33 -10.02
N GLN A 86 6.97 -0.78 -9.38
CA GLN A 86 6.51 0.57 -9.66
C GLN A 86 7.54 1.63 -9.25
N ARG A 87 8.19 1.46 -8.09
CA ARG A 87 9.31 2.30 -7.64
C ARG A 87 10.46 2.32 -8.66
N ALA A 88 10.84 1.16 -9.20
CA ALA A 88 11.90 1.06 -10.21
C ALA A 88 11.55 1.79 -11.52
N GLN A 89 10.27 1.98 -11.81
CA GLN A 89 9.77 2.74 -12.98
C GLN A 89 9.52 4.21 -12.66
N GLY A 90 9.81 4.68 -11.44
CA GLY A 90 9.49 6.05 -11.02
C GLY A 90 7.99 6.32 -10.89
N ASN A 91 7.20 5.29 -10.59
CA ASN A 91 5.74 5.37 -10.43
C ASN A 91 5.35 5.30 -8.94
N PRO A 92 5.08 6.44 -8.26
CA PRO A 92 4.63 6.43 -6.88
C PRO A 92 3.31 5.67 -6.73
N VAL A 93 3.22 4.84 -5.68
CA VAL A 93 2.08 3.97 -5.40
C VAL A 93 1.26 4.54 -4.26
N VAL A 94 -0.07 4.51 -4.40
CA VAL A 94 -0.99 4.66 -3.26
C VAL A 94 -1.66 3.33 -2.96
N VAL A 95 -1.79 3.00 -1.68
CA VAL A 95 -2.60 1.86 -1.22
C VAL A 95 -3.81 2.37 -0.43
N HIS A 96 -4.97 1.78 -0.64
CA HIS A 96 -6.19 2.13 0.11
C HIS A 96 -7.00 0.91 0.53
N CYS A 97 -7.81 1.12 1.56
CA CYS A 97 -8.98 0.31 1.89
C CYS A 97 -10.19 1.24 1.95
N ARG A 98 -11.18 0.98 2.82
CA ARG A 98 -12.30 1.91 3.05
C ARG A 98 -11.85 3.22 3.70
N ALA A 99 -11.38 3.18 4.94
CA ALA A 99 -11.05 4.38 5.73
C ALA A 99 -9.56 4.78 5.67
N GLY A 100 -8.68 3.93 5.15
CA GLY A 100 -7.25 4.21 5.04
C GLY A 100 -6.45 4.00 6.34
N PHE A 101 -6.99 3.24 7.31
CA PHE A 101 -6.37 3.00 8.62
C PHE A 101 -5.83 1.57 8.80
N GLY A 102 -6.67 0.57 9.09
CA GLY A 102 -6.23 -0.79 9.45
C GLY A 102 -5.50 -1.50 8.32
N ARG A 103 -6.26 -2.04 7.35
CA ARG A 103 -5.71 -2.76 6.17
C ARG A 103 -4.60 -1.98 5.45
N THR A 104 -4.83 -0.67 5.24
CA THR A 104 -3.85 0.23 4.62
C THR A 104 -2.58 0.32 5.46
N GLY A 105 -2.69 0.59 6.77
CA GLY A 105 -1.57 0.65 7.70
C GLY A 105 -0.79 -0.65 7.79
N THR A 106 -1.48 -1.79 7.78
CA THR A 106 -0.87 -3.13 7.78
C THR A 106 0.02 -3.30 6.55
N MET A 107 -0.48 -3.00 5.34
CA MET A 107 0.32 -3.14 4.12
C MET A 107 1.49 -2.14 4.08
N LEU A 108 1.30 -0.91 4.57
CA LEU A 108 2.38 0.07 4.71
C LEU A 108 3.50 -0.43 5.64
N ALA A 109 3.15 -1.04 6.78
CA ALA A 109 4.13 -1.63 7.71
C ALA A 109 4.83 -2.85 7.10
N VAL A 110 4.10 -3.72 6.40
CA VAL A 110 4.65 -4.85 5.66
C VAL A 110 5.74 -4.40 4.67
N PHE A 111 5.51 -3.29 3.95
CA PHE A 111 6.53 -2.76 3.05
C PHE A 111 7.79 -2.30 3.80
N LEU A 112 7.66 -1.57 4.90
CA LEU A 112 8.81 -1.19 5.72
C LEU A 112 9.59 -2.40 6.24
N VAL A 113 8.89 -3.45 6.69
CA VAL A 113 9.51 -4.70 7.12
C VAL A 113 10.28 -5.36 5.98
N SER A 114 9.71 -5.36 4.77
CA SER A 114 10.40 -5.90 3.58
C SER A 114 11.66 -5.12 3.19
N GLU A 115 11.79 -3.87 3.63
CA GLU A 115 12.97 -3.01 3.45
C GLU A 115 13.94 -3.08 4.64
N GLY A 116 13.75 -4.03 5.56
CA GLY A 116 14.66 -4.31 6.67
C GLY A 116 14.35 -3.55 7.98
N VAL A 117 13.22 -2.86 8.07
CA VAL A 117 12.77 -2.24 9.33
C VAL A 117 12.22 -3.33 10.25
N SER A 118 12.50 -3.26 11.56
CA SER A 118 11.89 -4.18 12.53
C SER A 118 10.36 -4.05 12.53
N PRO A 119 9.59 -5.12 12.78
CA PRO A 119 8.13 -5.03 12.81
C PRO A 119 7.64 -4.00 13.84
N GLU A 120 8.29 -3.90 14.99
CA GLU A 120 7.96 -2.93 16.05
C GLU A 120 8.17 -1.49 15.58
N ASP A 121 9.29 -1.21 14.90
CA ASP A 121 9.58 0.12 14.37
C ASP A 121 8.71 0.46 13.17
N ALA A 122 8.38 -0.51 12.32
CA ALA A 122 7.46 -0.33 11.20
C ALA A 122 6.06 0.08 11.69
N ILE A 123 5.50 -0.65 12.66
CA ILE A 123 4.22 -0.32 13.31
C ILE A 123 4.27 1.08 13.91
N ARG A 124 5.31 1.39 14.68
CA ARG A 124 5.48 2.70 15.33
C ARG A 124 5.56 3.82 14.31
N ARG A 125 6.35 3.64 13.24
CA ARG A 125 6.53 4.64 12.18
C ARG A 125 5.24 4.91 11.43
N VAL A 126 4.51 3.87 11.05
CA VAL A 126 3.21 4.01 10.39
C VAL A 126 2.23 4.77 11.28
N ARG A 127 2.13 4.42 12.57
CA ARG A 127 1.25 5.13 13.52
C ARG A 127 1.63 6.58 13.77
N GLN A 128 2.93 6.91 13.76
CA GLN A 128 3.40 8.29 13.89
C GLN A 128 3.01 9.15 12.69
N LEU A 129 3.15 8.62 11.48
CA LEU A 129 2.82 9.34 10.23
C LEU A 129 1.33 9.32 9.90
N ARG A 130 0.62 8.28 10.36
CA ARG A 130 -0.79 8.01 10.08
C ARG A 130 -1.49 7.55 11.37
N PRO A 131 -1.80 8.47 12.30
CA PRO A 131 -2.46 8.14 13.57
C PRO A 131 -3.74 7.33 13.36
N GLY A 132 -3.94 6.29 14.17
CA GLY A 132 -5.08 5.35 14.06
C GLY A 132 -4.84 4.17 13.11
N SER A 133 -3.71 4.12 12.41
CA SER A 133 -3.35 2.96 11.56
C SER A 133 -3.04 1.70 12.38
N ILE A 134 -3.31 0.54 11.76
CA ILE A 134 -3.15 -0.80 12.36
C ILE A 134 -4.09 -0.90 13.57
N GLU A 135 -5.34 -1.27 13.30
CA GLU A 135 -6.48 -1.11 14.21
C GLU A 135 -6.67 -2.31 15.14
N THR A 136 -6.16 -3.49 14.78
CA THR A 136 -6.39 -4.73 15.52
C THR A 136 -5.09 -5.45 15.90
N SER A 137 -5.16 -6.25 16.96
CA SER A 137 -4.04 -7.10 17.40
C SER A 137 -3.67 -8.13 16.35
N GLU A 138 -4.64 -8.62 15.56
CA GLU A 138 -4.41 -9.54 14.45
C GLU A 138 -3.57 -8.89 13.35
N GLN A 139 -3.78 -7.61 13.08
CA GLN A 139 -2.98 -6.86 12.10
C GLN A 139 -1.55 -6.66 12.59
N GLU A 140 -1.34 -6.35 13.87
CA GLU A 140 0.01 -6.34 14.45
C GLU A 140 0.67 -7.72 14.36
N ALA A 141 -0.04 -8.77 14.78
CA ALA A 141 0.44 -10.14 14.75
C ALA A 141 0.81 -10.58 13.32
N PHE A 142 0.05 -10.18 12.32
CA PHE A 142 0.37 -10.43 10.92
C PHE A 142 1.70 -9.78 10.50
N ILE A 143 1.98 -8.55 10.94
CA ILE A 143 3.25 -7.87 10.61
C ILE A 143 4.44 -8.64 11.20
N HIS A 144 4.32 -9.12 12.43
CA HIS A 144 5.35 -9.98 13.04
C HIS A 144 5.46 -11.35 12.33
N GLN A 145 4.33 -11.93 11.92
CA GLN A 145 4.31 -13.18 11.15
C GLN A 145 5.00 -13.00 9.79
N PHE A 146 4.74 -11.91 9.09
CA PHE A 146 5.39 -11.60 7.83
C PHE A 146 6.91 -11.46 8.02
N ALA A 147 7.35 -10.74 9.07
CA ALA A 147 8.76 -10.58 9.41
C ALA A 147 9.46 -11.93 9.66
N SER A 148 8.81 -12.87 10.35
CA SER A 148 9.39 -14.19 10.63
C SER A 148 9.51 -15.08 9.39
N HIS A 149 8.62 -14.91 8.41
CA HIS A 149 8.68 -15.65 7.15
C HIS A 149 9.59 -15.00 6.10
N LEU A 150 9.94 -13.70 6.27
CA LEU A 150 10.70 -12.90 5.32
C LEU A 150 11.92 -13.62 4.68
N PRO A 151 12.76 -14.38 5.42
CA PRO A 151 13.90 -15.10 4.82
C PRO A 151 13.54 -16.17 3.78
N THR A 152 12.28 -16.61 3.77
CA THR A 152 11.77 -17.67 2.87
C THR A 152 10.86 -17.13 1.77
N LEU A 153 10.49 -15.85 1.84
CA LEU A 153 9.59 -15.24 0.86
C LEU A 153 10.39 -14.77 -0.35
N ASP A 154 9.94 -15.19 -1.53
CA ASP A 154 10.42 -14.59 -2.78
C ASP A 154 9.71 -13.24 -2.98
N LEU A 155 10.42 -12.13 -2.80
CA LEU A 155 9.87 -10.79 -2.97
C LEU A 155 10.31 -10.11 -4.27
N GLY A 156 10.96 -10.86 -5.16
CA GLY A 156 11.65 -10.30 -6.32
C GLY A 156 12.84 -9.42 -5.91
N ASP A 157 14.01 -9.68 -6.49
CA ASP A 157 15.21 -8.90 -6.18
C ASP A 157 15.12 -7.47 -6.74
N THR A 158 15.51 -6.51 -5.93
CA THR A 158 16.08 -5.23 -6.38
C THR A 158 17.61 -5.35 -6.46
N THR A 159 18.14 -6.36 -7.16
CA THR A 159 19.56 -6.38 -7.50
C THR A 159 19.79 -5.50 -8.73
N SER A 160 19.85 -4.19 -8.50
CA SER A 160 20.72 -3.32 -9.28
C SER A 160 21.85 -2.87 -8.38
N THR A 161 22.76 -3.80 -8.13
CA THR A 161 24.11 -3.49 -7.66
C THR A 161 24.85 -2.79 -8.82
N GLN A 162 25.56 -1.73 -8.45
CA GLN A 162 26.40 -0.84 -9.26
C GLN A 162 27.36 -1.55 -10.24
N GLN A 163 27.57 -0.91 -11.40
CA GLN A 163 28.80 -0.76 -12.22
C GLN A 163 28.34 -0.03 -13.51
N GLU A 164 28.79 1.18 -13.86
CA GLU A 164 30.17 1.63 -14.12
C GLU A 164 30.55 2.94 -13.43
#